data_AF-A0A1Q6TSY9-F1
#
_entry.id   AF-A0A1Q6TSY9-F1
#
_cell.length_a   1.000
_cell.length_b   1.000
_cell.length_c   1.000
_cell.angle_alpha   90.00
_cell.angle_beta   90.00
_cell.angle_gamma   90.00
#
_symmetry.space_group_name_H-M   'P 1'
#
loop_
_entity.id
_entity.type
_entity.pdbx_description
1 polymer ?
#
loop_
_entity_poly.entity_id
_entity_poly.type
_entity_poly.pdbx_seq_one_letter_code
_entity_poly.pdbx_strand_id
1 'polypeptide(L)'
;MLDMIYIHSRDAYANAFGYLKQEGLLDSVRYAVVDSGWVGTIQKSIRTLLAQEKPKIHIQGYYFGLYELPEERNGCTYKAFYFRPERDIRRKVEFSNCLYEVMYSEPCPMVKKYVWNMEQYQPIFSKVDNPNKDNLSVNHQVLLFYMENLMKLAKETDIKNWYRNDAKELVQQLYRTIMANPNKWEAQWYGSQLFSDDLADDHMRCIANDLNQKEIRNLRISTKLLIMAGVLHRELHESGWIEGTIVNAGEHIASNLRGARRAKYVTYLRKSLKVGKTKEV
;
A
#
# COMPACT_ATOMS: atom_id res chain seq x y z
N MET A 1 26.32 -9.21 0.45
CA MET A 1 25.01 -8.51 0.38
C MET A 1 24.45 -8.22 1.77
N LEU A 2 24.26 -9.23 2.63
CA LEU A 2 23.84 -9.05 4.03
C LEU A 2 24.74 -8.09 4.82
N ASP A 3 26.06 -8.21 4.70
CA ASP A 3 26.99 -7.33 5.44
C ASP A 3 26.85 -5.84 5.06
N MET A 4 26.60 -5.54 3.78
CA MET A 4 26.33 -4.16 3.35
C MET A 4 25.04 -3.61 3.97
N ILE A 5 24.01 -4.44 4.08
CA ILE A 5 22.75 -4.04 4.72
C ILE A 5 23.00 -3.71 6.20
N TYR A 6 23.77 -4.54 6.91
CA TYR A 6 24.10 -4.28 8.32
C TYR A 6 24.95 -3.02 8.50
N ILE A 7 25.93 -2.79 7.63
CA ILE A 7 26.76 -1.57 7.66
C ILE A 7 25.86 -0.34 7.48
N HIS A 8 25.06 -0.29 6.42
CA HIS A 8 24.17 0.84 6.15
C HIS A 8 23.14 1.05 7.27
N SER A 9 22.58 -0.04 7.82
CA SER A 9 21.63 0.04 8.93
C SER A 9 22.27 0.62 10.19
N ARG A 10 23.50 0.20 10.52
CA ARG A 10 24.24 0.72 11.68
C ARG A 10 24.58 2.19 11.50
N ASP A 11 25.02 2.58 10.30
CA ASP A 11 25.41 3.96 10.00
C ASP A 11 24.20 4.91 10.04
N ALA A 12 23.01 4.43 9.65
CA ALA A 12 21.77 5.21 9.69
C ALA A 12 21.11 5.25 11.08
N TYR A 13 21.40 4.28 11.96
CA TYR A 13 20.69 4.07 13.22
C TYR A 13 20.68 5.31 14.12
N ALA A 14 21.86 5.89 14.40
CA ALA A 14 21.99 6.97 15.36
C ALA A 14 21.17 8.21 14.95
N ASN A 15 21.24 8.58 13.66
CA ASN A 15 20.51 9.74 13.16
C ASN A 15 18.99 9.47 13.05
N ALA A 16 18.59 8.28 12.62
CA ALA A 16 17.18 7.93 12.55
C ALA A 16 16.54 7.91 13.95
N PHE A 17 17.22 7.29 14.94
CA PHE A 17 16.77 7.29 16.32
C PHE A 17 16.74 8.70 16.91
N GLY A 18 17.80 9.48 16.68
CA GLY A 18 17.90 10.87 17.12
C GLY A 18 16.76 11.74 16.58
N TYR A 19 16.43 11.60 15.29
CA TYR A 19 15.28 12.27 14.68
C TYR A 19 13.96 11.87 15.36
N LEU A 20 13.67 10.57 15.52
CA LEU A 20 12.43 10.14 16.18
C LEU A 20 12.32 10.65 17.63
N LYS A 21 13.44 10.72 18.34
CA LYS A 21 13.51 11.30 19.68
C LYS A 21 13.22 12.80 19.66
N GLN A 22 13.81 13.54 18.72
CA GLN A 22 13.57 14.97 18.52
C GLN A 22 12.10 15.27 18.23
N GLU A 23 11.45 14.46 17.39
CA GLU A 23 10.02 14.60 17.05
C GLU A 23 9.07 14.15 18.20
N GLY A 24 9.62 13.82 19.38
CA GLY A 24 8.85 13.58 20.60
C GLY A 24 8.26 12.17 20.70
N LEU A 25 8.72 11.19 19.91
CA LEU A 25 8.16 9.83 19.98
C LEU A 25 8.48 9.08 21.28
N LEU A 26 9.41 9.60 22.11
CA LEU A 26 9.70 9.07 23.45
C LEU A 26 9.03 9.87 24.57
N ASP A 27 8.44 11.03 24.24
CA ASP A 27 7.82 11.93 25.20
C ASP A 27 6.59 11.29 25.82
N SER A 28 6.13 11.87 26.94
CA SER A 28 4.92 11.43 27.64
C SER A 28 3.65 11.97 26.98
N VAL A 29 3.56 11.85 25.65
CA VAL A 29 2.43 12.27 24.83
C VAL A 29 1.78 11.09 24.13
N ARG A 30 0.50 11.21 23.79
CA ARG A 30 -0.20 10.19 23.01
C ARG A 30 0.01 10.47 21.53
N TYR A 31 0.52 9.48 20.81
CA TYR A 31 0.65 9.51 19.36
C TYR A 31 0.21 8.18 18.75
N ALA A 32 0.04 8.18 17.43
CA ALA A 32 -0.24 6.98 16.67
C ALA A 32 0.43 7.07 15.29
N VAL A 33 0.78 5.93 14.72
CA VAL A 33 1.21 5.81 13.32
C VAL A 33 -0.04 5.78 12.44
N VAL A 34 -0.06 6.57 11.38
CA VAL A 34 -1.12 6.55 10.36
C VAL A 34 -0.47 6.30 9.01
N ASP A 35 -0.96 5.32 8.27
CA ASP A 35 -0.39 4.90 6.98
C ASP A 35 -1.49 4.30 6.10
N SER A 36 -1.30 4.31 4.78
CA SER A 36 -2.10 3.48 3.88
C SER A 36 -1.98 1.99 4.25
N GLY A 37 -0.72 1.55 4.44
CA GLY A 37 -0.19 0.30 4.97
C GLY A 37 -0.72 -1.01 4.38
N TRP A 38 0.18 -1.96 4.12
CA TRP A 38 -0.20 -3.26 3.54
C TRP A 38 0.14 -4.43 4.46
N VAL A 39 1.24 -4.30 5.21
CA VAL A 39 1.82 -5.36 6.06
C VAL A 39 2.29 -4.88 7.45
N GLY A 40 2.27 -3.58 7.74
CA GLY A 40 2.55 -3.03 9.08
C GLY A 40 4.02 -3.04 9.54
N THR A 41 4.96 -3.21 8.61
CA THR A 41 6.41 -3.30 8.89
C THR A 41 7.00 -1.99 9.42
N ILE A 42 6.59 -0.83 8.91
CA ILE A 42 7.08 0.49 9.36
C ILE A 42 6.83 0.69 10.86
N GLN A 43 5.61 0.43 11.34
CA GLN A 43 5.29 0.52 12.77
C GLN A 43 6.13 -0.45 13.61
N LYS A 44 6.38 -1.67 13.11
CA LYS A 44 7.29 -2.62 13.79
C LYS A 44 8.70 -2.03 13.89
N SER A 45 9.24 -1.50 12.80
CA SER A 45 10.59 -0.89 12.77
C SER A 45 10.71 0.30 13.73
N ILE A 46 9.74 1.22 13.72
CA ILE A 46 9.70 2.35 14.66
C ILE A 46 9.71 1.84 16.10
N ARG A 47 8.86 0.84 16.42
CA ARG A 47 8.83 0.24 17.77
C ARG A 47 10.18 -0.37 18.14
N THR A 48 10.83 -1.09 17.23
CA THR A 48 12.15 -1.71 17.47
C THR A 48 13.21 -0.68 17.84
N LEU A 49 13.21 0.47 17.15
CA LEU A 49 14.12 1.58 17.46
C LEU A 49 13.82 2.18 18.84
N LEU A 50 12.56 2.52 19.11
CA LEU A 50 12.16 3.18 20.36
C LEU A 50 12.27 2.27 21.59
N ALA A 51 12.11 0.96 21.41
CA ALA A 51 12.22 -0.02 22.49
C ALA A 51 13.63 -0.10 23.11
N GLN A 52 14.65 0.44 22.43
CA GLN A 52 16.01 0.51 22.96
C GLN A 52 16.11 1.43 24.20
N GLU A 53 15.39 2.57 24.18
CA GLU A 53 15.31 3.46 25.35
C GLU A 53 14.06 3.19 26.21
N LYS A 54 12.94 2.76 25.61
CA LYS A 54 11.67 2.51 26.30
C LYS A 54 11.14 1.10 25.99
N PRO A 55 11.66 0.03 26.63
CA PRO A 55 11.35 -1.37 26.27
C PRO A 55 9.86 -1.74 26.29
N LYS A 56 9.07 -1.07 27.13
CA LYS A 56 7.62 -1.27 27.29
C LYS A 56 6.77 -0.35 26.42
N ILE A 57 7.37 0.37 25.47
CA ILE A 57 6.63 1.30 24.60
C ILE A 57 5.54 0.55 23.83
N HIS A 58 4.35 1.14 23.79
CA HIS A 58 3.24 0.67 23.00
C HIS A 58 2.93 1.66 21.88
N ILE A 59 2.90 1.19 20.63
CA ILE A 59 2.57 2.02 19.47
C ILE A 59 1.20 1.61 18.92
N GLN A 60 0.30 2.58 18.83
CA GLN A 60 -0.98 2.43 18.14
C GLN A 60 -0.80 2.79 16.66
N GLY A 61 -1.29 1.94 15.77
CA GLY A 61 -1.33 2.19 14.32
C GLY A 61 -2.74 2.19 13.76
N TYR A 62 -3.00 3.09 12.82
CA TYR A 62 -4.23 3.18 12.02
C TYR A 62 -3.89 3.10 10.54
N TYR A 63 -4.56 2.20 9.83
CA TYR A 63 -4.24 1.84 8.46
C TYR A 63 -5.45 1.94 7.55
N PHE A 64 -5.23 2.34 6.29
CA PHE A 64 -6.30 2.28 5.29
C PHE A 64 -6.72 0.83 5.04
N GLY A 65 -5.80 -0.04 4.64
CA GLY A 65 -6.02 -1.48 4.50
C GLY A 65 -4.95 -2.27 5.24
N LEU A 66 -5.08 -3.58 5.40
CA LEU A 66 -3.99 -4.47 5.80
C LEU A 66 -4.22 -5.86 5.18
N TYR A 67 -3.27 -6.35 4.38
CA TYR A 67 -3.31 -7.71 3.84
C TYR A 67 -2.85 -8.72 4.86
N GLU A 68 -1.82 -8.36 5.63
CA GLU A 68 -1.13 -9.20 6.60
C GLU A 68 -0.69 -8.35 7.80
N LEU A 69 -0.18 -9.02 8.83
CA LEU A 69 0.42 -8.39 10.00
C LEU A 69 1.82 -8.98 10.20
N PRO A 70 2.75 -8.23 10.82
CA PRO A 70 4.04 -8.79 11.20
C PRO A 70 3.84 -9.98 12.15
N GLU A 71 4.73 -10.97 12.07
CA GLU A 71 4.69 -12.17 12.92
C GLU A 71 4.80 -11.78 14.41
N GLU A 72 5.74 -10.89 14.73
CA GLU A 72 5.94 -10.35 16.07
C GLU A 72 5.25 -8.99 16.23
N ARG A 73 4.21 -8.94 17.06
CA ARG A 73 3.39 -7.73 17.27
C ARG A 73 3.59 -7.09 18.64
N ASN A 74 4.57 -7.58 19.42
CA ASN A 74 4.78 -7.17 20.80
C ASN A 74 4.86 -5.64 20.90
N GLY A 75 3.98 -5.04 21.72
CA GLY A 75 3.93 -3.59 21.90
C GLY A 75 3.31 -2.81 20.72
N CYS A 76 2.61 -3.44 19.78
CA CYS A 76 1.96 -2.75 18.67
C CYS A 76 0.47 -3.15 18.52
N THR A 77 -0.40 -2.15 18.34
CA THR A 77 -1.80 -2.37 17.92
C THR A 77 -1.97 -1.92 16.47
N TYR A 78 -2.65 -2.73 15.66
CA TYR A 78 -2.91 -2.45 14.24
C TYR A 78 -4.42 -2.36 14.00
N LYS A 79 -4.91 -1.20 13.55
CA LYS A 79 -6.33 -1.00 13.22
C LYS A 79 -6.49 -0.63 11.75
N ALA A 80 -7.09 -1.52 10.95
CA ALA A 80 -7.39 -1.22 9.55
C ALA A 80 -8.85 -0.79 9.34
N PHE A 81 -9.02 0.21 8.47
CA PHE A 81 -10.30 0.79 8.09
C PHE A 81 -11.05 -0.03 7.04
N TYR A 82 -10.47 -0.20 5.85
CA TYR A 82 -11.13 -0.69 4.63
C TYR A 82 -11.16 -2.22 4.53
N PHE A 83 -10.01 -2.90 4.70
CA PHE A 83 -9.94 -4.36 4.76
C PHE A 83 -8.93 -4.85 5.80
N ARG A 84 -9.18 -6.03 6.38
CA ARG A 84 -8.32 -6.66 7.41
C ARG A 84 -7.74 -8.00 6.94
N PRO A 85 -6.59 -8.46 7.47
CA PRO A 85 -5.94 -9.71 7.04
C PRO A 85 -6.84 -10.95 7.03
N GLU A 86 -7.67 -11.11 8.05
CA GLU A 86 -8.51 -12.28 8.24
C GLU A 86 -9.83 -12.26 7.46
N ARG A 87 -10.25 -11.12 6.89
CA ARG A 87 -11.58 -10.97 6.27
C ARG A 87 -11.56 -10.01 5.07
N ASP A 88 -12.74 -9.50 4.67
CA ASP A 88 -12.90 -8.48 3.63
C ASP A 88 -12.35 -8.90 2.25
N ILE A 89 -12.44 -10.20 1.92
CA ILE A 89 -11.85 -10.80 0.70
C ILE A 89 -12.27 -10.04 -0.55
N ARG A 90 -13.55 -9.69 -0.67
CA ARG A 90 -14.07 -8.97 -1.84
C ARG A 90 -13.37 -7.62 -2.03
N ARG A 91 -13.19 -6.84 -0.95
CA ARG A 91 -12.50 -5.55 -0.98
C ARG A 91 -11.05 -5.71 -1.41
N LYS A 92 -10.34 -6.73 -0.90
CA LYS A 92 -8.96 -7.05 -1.31
C LYS A 92 -8.84 -7.42 -2.78
N VAL A 93 -9.81 -8.16 -3.31
CA VAL A 93 -9.83 -8.59 -4.72
C VAL A 93 -10.07 -7.41 -5.65
N GLU A 94 -10.96 -6.50 -5.26
CA GLU A 94 -11.37 -5.33 -6.05
C GLU A 94 -10.43 -4.11 -5.86
N PHE A 95 -9.37 -4.25 -5.08
CA PHE A 95 -8.43 -3.17 -4.75
C PHE A 95 -7.05 -3.43 -5.39
N SER A 96 -6.38 -2.35 -5.80
CA SER A 96 -4.99 -2.35 -6.26
C SER A 96 -4.19 -1.38 -5.40
N ASN A 97 -3.25 -1.90 -4.62
CA ASN A 97 -2.37 -1.08 -3.79
C ASN A 97 -1.43 -0.22 -4.65
N CYS A 98 -0.87 -0.77 -5.73
CA CYS A 98 0.01 0.00 -6.62
C CYS A 98 -0.72 1.19 -7.25
N LEU A 99 -1.97 0.98 -7.69
CA LEU A 99 -2.78 2.09 -8.21
C LEU A 99 -3.15 3.09 -7.10
N TYR A 100 -3.46 2.61 -5.89
CA TYR A 100 -3.72 3.49 -4.75
C TYR A 100 -2.52 4.41 -4.45
N GLU A 101 -1.30 3.87 -4.41
CA GLU A 101 -0.10 4.65 -4.16
C GLU A 101 0.14 5.68 -5.28
N VAL A 102 -0.02 5.29 -6.53
CA VAL A 102 0.08 6.24 -7.66
C VAL A 102 -0.96 7.36 -7.58
N MET A 103 -2.15 7.12 -7.03
CA MET A 103 -3.21 8.12 -6.94
C MET A 103 -3.06 9.07 -5.75
N TYR A 104 -2.50 8.59 -4.64
CA TYR A 104 -2.57 9.26 -3.33
C TYR A 104 -1.23 9.47 -2.63
N SER A 105 -0.10 9.13 -3.25
CA SER A 105 1.24 9.35 -2.68
C SER A 105 1.62 10.83 -2.56
N GLU A 106 2.69 11.07 -1.81
CA GLU A 106 3.28 12.40 -1.64
C GLU A 106 4.01 12.84 -2.93
N PRO A 107 3.70 14.02 -3.50
CA PRO A 107 4.43 14.56 -4.65
C PRO A 107 5.89 14.96 -4.33
N CYS A 108 6.19 15.31 -3.08
CA CYS A 108 7.57 15.62 -2.68
C CYS A 108 8.51 14.41 -2.77
N PRO A 109 9.83 14.62 -2.93
CA PRO A 109 10.80 13.54 -2.98
C PRO A 109 10.79 12.68 -1.71
N MET A 110 11.20 11.41 -1.85
CA MET A 110 11.35 10.50 -0.71
C MET A 110 12.47 10.94 0.23
N VAL A 111 12.27 10.79 1.54
CA VAL A 111 13.34 10.93 2.55
C VAL A 111 14.26 9.70 2.48
N LYS A 112 15.56 9.92 2.24
CA LYS A 112 16.54 8.82 2.13
C LYS A 112 17.29 8.57 3.44
N LYS A 113 17.53 9.61 4.25
CA LYS A 113 18.20 9.51 5.55
C LYS A 113 17.96 10.75 6.41
N TYR A 114 18.40 10.67 7.66
CA TYR A 114 18.45 11.80 8.59
C TYR A 114 19.91 12.16 8.88
N VAL A 115 20.18 13.44 9.15
CA VAL A 115 21.50 13.93 9.55
C VAL A 115 21.36 14.97 10.66
N TRP A 116 22.33 15.02 11.57
CA TRP A 116 22.46 16.13 12.52
C TRP A 116 23.12 17.32 11.84
N ASN A 117 22.42 18.46 11.74
CA ASN A 117 22.92 19.70 11.16
C ASN A 117 22.21 20.91 11.77
N MET A 118 22.92 22.03 11.95
CA MET A 118 22.35 23.27 12.52
C MET A 118 21.56 23.02 13.82
N GLU A 119 22.16 22.22 14.73
CA GLU A 119 21.61 21.89 16.06
C GLU A 119 20.29 21.09 16.05
N GLN A 120 19.95 20.45 14.93
CA GLN A 120 18.76 19.61 14.82
C GLN A 120 18.97 18.45 13.83
N TYR A 121 18.18 17.39 13.99
CA TYR A 121 18.08 16.33 12.99
C TYR A 121 17.18 16.79 11.84
N GLN A 122 17.69 16.70 10.61
CA GLN A 122 16.97 17.08 9.40
C GLN A 122 16.86 15.89 8.43
N PRO A 123 15.72 15.75 7.71
CA PRO A 123 15.59 14.79 6.63
C PRO A 123 16.43 15.23 5.42
N ILE A 124 17.11 14.27 4.80
CA ILE A 124 17.77 14.42 3.51
C ILE A 124 16.93 13.71 2.45
N PHE A 125 16.43 14.50 1.52
CA PHE A 125 15.57 14.06 0.44
C PHE A 125 16.35 13.46 -0.73
N SER A 126 15.67 12.61 -1.51
CA SER A 126 16.13 12.19 -2.82
C SER A 126 16.35 13.40 -3.73
N LYS A 127 17.31 13.29 -4.65
CA LYS A 127 17.53 14.30 -5.70
C LYS A 127 16.51 14.19 -6.84
N VAL A 128 15.76 13.10 -6.88
CA VAL A 128 14.75 12.81 -7.89
C VAL A 128 13.39 13.01 -7.24
N ASP A 129 12.57 13.85 -7.86
CA ASP A 129 11.17 14.04 -7.45
C ASP A 129 10.35 12.77 -7.69
N ASN A 130 9.16 12.70 -7.08
CA ASN A 130 8.19 11.68 -7.46
C ASN A 130 7.88 11.80 -8.97
N PRO A 131 8.04 10.73 -9.78
CA PRO A 131 7.81 10.79 -11.21
C PRO A 131 6.36 11.16 -11.58
N ASN A 132 5.41 10.93 -10.65
CA ASN A 132 4.00 11.26 -10.85
C ASN A 132 3.59 12.59 -10.18
N LYS A 133 4.55 13.43 -9.75
CA LYS A 133 4.30 14.64 -8.93
C LYS A 133 3.24 15.57 -9.51
N ASP A 134 3.21 15.76 -10.82
CA ASP A 134 2.29 16.71 -11.45
C ASP A 134 0.84 16.19 -11.35
N ASN A 135 0.65 14.89 -11.60
CA ASN A 135 -0.65 14.22 -11.46
C ASN A 135 -1.11 14.17 -10.00
N LEU A 136 -0.20 13.87 -9.09
CA LEU A 136 -0.47 13.90 -7.64
C LEU A 136 -0.87 15.30 -7.16
N SER A 137 -0.22 16.34 -7.68
CA SER A 137 -0.54 17.74 -7.37
C SER A 137 -1.95 18.11 -7.84
N VAL A 138 -2.34 17.69 -9.05
CA VAL A 138 -3.71 17.88 -9.55
C VAL A 138 -4.73 17.11 -8.70
N ASN A 139 -4.46 15.84 -8.39
CA ASN A 139 -5.35 15.03 -7.54
C ASN A 139 -5.53 15.67 -6.16
N HIS A 140 -4.45 16.20 -5.57
CA HIS A 140 -4.48 16.88 -4.29
C HIS A 140 -5.37 18.13 -4.34
N GLN A 141 -5.24 18.97 -5.38
CA GLN A 141 -6.09 20.15 -5.56
C GLN A 141 -7.57 19.79 -5.70
N VAL A 142 -7.88 18.74 -6.47
CA VAL A 142 -9.26 18.25 -6.62
C VAL A 142 -9.81 17.74 -5.29
N LEU A 143 -9.00 17.03 -4.50
CA LEU A 143 -9.38 16.55 -3.17
C LEU A 143 -9.66 17.72 -2.21
N LEU A 144 -8.80 18.73 -2.17
CA LEU A 144 -9.00 19.93 -1.35
C LEU A 144 -10.31 20.63 -1.75
N PHE A 145 -10.52 20.85 -3.05
CA PHE A 145 -11.76 21.45 -3.55
C PHE A 145 -13.00 20.64 -3.12
N TYR A 146 -12.95 19.31 -3.24
CA TYR A 146 -14.04 18.45 -2.79
C TYR A 146 -14.28 18.57 -1.28
N MET A 147 -13.22 18.51 -0.46
CA MET A 147 -13.31 18.60 0.99
C MET A 147 -13.88 19.95 1.44
N GLU A 148 -13.44 21.05 0.83
CA GLU A 148 -13.97 22.38 1.11
C GLU A 148 -15.47 22.49 0.81
N ASN A 149 -15.92 21.95 -0.32
CA ASN A 149 -17.34 21.93 -0.67
C ASN A 149 -18.14 21.02 0.26
N LEU A 150 -17.60 19.85 0.61
CA LEU A 150 -18.22 18.93 1.56
C LEU A 150 -18.44 19.59 2.93
N MET A 151 -17.42 20.29 3.46
CA MET A 151 -17.52 20.99 4.74
C MET A 151 -18.50 22.17 4.72
N LYS A 152 -18.72 22.80 3.57
CA LYS A 152 -19.73 23.87 3.41
C LYS A 152 -21.17 23.34 3.38
N LEU A 153 -21.36 22.14 2.83
CA LEU A 153 -22.69 21.58 2.54
C LEU A 153 -23.19 20.60 3.62
N ALA A 154 -22.28 19.87 4.27
CA ALA A 154 -22.64 18.83 5.23
C ALA A 154 -22.42 19.29 6.68
N LYS A 155 -23.35 18.97 7.58
CA LYS A 155 -23.12 19.14 9.01
C LYS A 155 -22.15 18.07 9.50
N GLU A 156 -21.41 18.37 10.56
CA GLU A 156 -20.51 17.40 11.19
C GLU A 156 -21.23 16.09 11.58
N THR A 157 -22.50 16.19 12.02
CA THR A 157 -23.35 15.04 12.33
C THR A 157 -23.59 14.15 11.11
N ASP A 158 -23.78 14.75 9.94
CA ASP A 158 -24.06 14.03 8.69
C ASP A 158 -22.81 13.26 8.27
N ILE A 159 -21.64 13.90 8.35
CA ILE A 159 -20.34 13.28 8.05
C ILE A 159 -20.07 12.11 9.01
N LYS A 160 -20.30 12.30 10.31
CA LYS A 160 -20.11 11.25 11.32
C LYS A 160 -21.05 10.07 11.11
N ASN A 161 -22.31 10.32 10.77
CA ASN A 161 -23.29 9.28 10.50
C ASN A 161 -22.94 8.51 9.22
N TRP A 162 -22.61 9.23 8.14
CA TRP A 162 -22.12 8.63 6.89
C TRP A 162 -20.87 7.77 7.12
N TYR A 163 -19.88 8.28 7.87
CA TYR A 163 -18.67 7.52 8.19
C TYR A 163 -18.96 6.20 8.94
N ARG A 164 -19.92 6.23 9.87
CA ARG A 164 -20.28 5.05 10.68
C ARG A 164 -21.05 4.01 9.88
N ASN A 165 -21.92 4.44 8.97
CA ASN A 165 -22.92 3.56 8.36
C ASN A 165 -22.59 3.18 6.91
N ASP A 166 -22.05 4.11 6.11
CA ASP A 166 -22.07 3.99 4.65
C ASP A 166 -20.69 4.13 3.98
N ALA A 167 -19.70 4.69 4.68
CA ALA A 167 -18.44 5.07 4.06
C ALA A 167 -17.70 3.90 3.40
N LYS A 168 -17.70 2.71 4.02
CA LYS A 168 -16.96 1.57 3.46
C LYS A 168 -17.60 1.01 2.20
N GLU A 169 -18.93 1.05 2.13
CA GLU A 169 -19.72 0.59 1.01
C GLU A 169 -19.55 1.55 -0.17
N LEU A 170 -19.61 2.87 0.06
CA LEU A 170 -19.34 3.87 -0.98
C LEU A 170 -17.89 3.77 -1.48
N VAL A 171 -16.92 3.72 -0.58
CA VAL A 171 -15.50 3.57 -0.93
C VAL A 171 -15.27 2.31 -1.77
N GLN A 172 -15.93 1.20 -1.41
CA GLN A 172 -15.85 -0.03 -2.20
C GLN A 172 -16.45 0.13 -3.60
N GLN A 173 -17.60 0.80 -3.73
CA GLN A 173 -18.22 1.04 -5.03
C GLN A 173 -17.31 1.89 -5.93
N LEU A 174 -16.73 2.96 -5.40
CA LEU A 174 -15.82 3.84 -6.12
C LEU A 174 -14.55 3.10 -6.56
N TYR A 175 -13.88 2.39 -5.64
CA TYR A 175 -12.69 1.63 -6.00
C TYR A 175 -12.98 0.49 -6.95
N ARG A 176 -14.13 -0.18 -6.85
CA ARG A 176 -14.51 -1.22 -7.80
C ARG A 176 -14.64 -0.67 -9.22
N THR A 177 -15.15 0.55 -9.39
CA THR A 177 -15.29 1.17 -10.71
C THR A 177 -13.93 1.36 -11.35
N ILE A 178 -13.01 2.04 -10.67
CA ILE A 178 -11.70 2.35 -11.25
C ILE A 178 -10.72 1.18 -11.17
N MET A 179 -10.52 0.56 -10.01
CA MET A 179 -9.44 -0.41 -9.80
C MET A 179 -9.77 -1.81 -10.35
N ALA A 180 -11.05 -2.20 -10.36
CA ALA A 180 -11.45 -3.56 -10.73
C ALA A 180 -12.19 -3.67 -12.07
N ASN A 181 -12.69 -2.55 -12.60
CA ASN A 181 -13.41 -2.50 -13.88
C ASN A 181 -13.09 -1.21 -14.66
N PRO A 182 -11.80 -0.86 -14.84
CA PRO A 182 -11.43 0.39 -15.50
C PRO A 182 -11.99 0.46 -16.91
N ASN A 183 -12.36 1.66 -17.34
CA ASN A 183 -12.57 1.94 -18.75
C ASN A 183 -11.22 2.11 -19.47
N LYS A 184 -11.27 2.22 -20.81
CA LYS A 184 -10.05 2.31 -21.64
C LYS A 184 -9.21 3.54 -21.32
N TRP A 185 -9.84 4.68 -21.06
CA TRP A 185 -9.11 5.91 -20.72
C TRP A 185 -8.44 5.80 -19.35
N GLU A 186 -9.14 5.29 -18.34
CA GLU A 186 -8.58 5.08 -16.99
C GLU A 186 -7.40 4.11 -17.05
N ALA A 187 -7.55 3.01 -17.78
CA ALA A 187 -6.50 2.02 -17.97
C ALA A 187 -5.27 2.59 -18.68
N GLN A 188 -5.45 3.46 -19.67
CA GLN A 188 -4.34 4.10 -20.37
C GLN A 188 -3.66 5.16 -19.49
N TRP A 189 -4.44 6.06 -18.90
CA TRP A 189 -3.92 7.21 -18.15
C TRP A 189 -3.26 6.82 -16.83
N TYR A 190 -3.96 6.06 -16.00
CA TYR A 190 -3.39 5.59 -14.74
C TYR A 190 -2.38 4.47 -14.98
N GLY A 191 -2.61 3.64 -16.01
CA GLY A 191 -1.72 2.55 -16.34
C GLY A 191 -0.30 2.98 -16.71
N SER A 192 -0.13 4.14 -17.33
CA SER A 192 1.17 4.68 -17.73
C SER A 192 1.96 5.35 -16.62
N GLN A 193 1.38 5.50 -15.43
CA GLN A 193 2.06 6.11 -14.29
C GLN A 193 3.14 5.17 -13.77
N LEU A 194 4.25 5.76 -13.28
CA LEU A 194 5.42 5.01 -12.84
C LEU A 194 5.30 4.58 -11.39
N PHE A 195 5.71 3.35 -11.09
CA PHE A 195 5.67 2.79 -9.76
C PHE A 195 6.84 1.83 -9.54
N SER A 196 7.32 1.76 -8.31
CA SER A 196 8.30 0.77 -7.85
C SER A 196 7.88 0.23 -6.49
N ASP A 197 7.99 -1.08 -6.30
CA ASP A 197 7.85 -1.74 -5.00
C ASP A 197 9.19 -1.78 -4.22
N ASP A 198 10.27 -1.21 -4.78
CA ASP A 198 11.60 -1.23 -4.18
C ASP A 198 11.82 -0.01 -3.26
N LEU A 199 12.48 -0.24 -2.12
CA LEU A 199 12.86 0.79 -1.14
C LEU A 199 13.80 1.85 -1.72
N ALA A 200 14.52 1.52 -2.80
CA ALA A 200 15.45 2.43 -3.45
C ALA A 200 14.81 3.33 -4.52
N ASP A 201 13.63 2.97 -5.05
CA ASP A 201 12.99 3.54 -6.24
C ASP A 201 13.77 3.38 -7.56
N ASP A 202 14.75 2.48 -7.62
CA ASP A 202 15.66 2.34 -8.77
C ASP A 202 15.03 1.62 -9.98
N HIS A 203 13.87 0.99 -9.80
CA HIS A 203 13.24 0.14 -10.81
C HIS A 203 11.78 0.53 -11.04
N MET A 204 11.58 1.73 -11.59
CA MET A 204 10.26 2.25 -11.95
C MET A 204 9.72 1.57 -13.22
N ARG A 205 8.44 1.19 -13.19
CA ARG A 205 7.70 0.66 -14.34
C ARG A 205 6.29 1.22 -14.37
N CYS A 206 5.65 1.20 -15.53
CA CYS A 206 4.22 1.49 -15.65
C CYS A 206 3.41 0.51 -14.78
N ILE A 207 2.42 0.98 -14.02
CA ILE A 207 1.60 0.07 -13.19
C ILE A 207 0.81 -0.94 -14.04
N ALA A 208 0.35 -0.52 -15.22
CA ALA A 208 -0.20 -1.41 -16.23
C ALA A 208 0.90 -1.75 -17.22
N ASN A 209 1.51 -2.92 -17.06
CA ASN A 209 2.53 -3.42 -17.98
C ASN A 209 1.91 -3.82 -19.33
N ASP A 210 2.73 -3.72 -20.37
CA ASP A 210 2.41 -4.24 -21.71
C ASP A 210 2.58 -5.76 -21.74
N LEU A 211 1.52 -6.46 -21.35
CA LEU A 211 1.46 -7.93 -21.40
C LEU A 211 0.69 -8.39 -22.62
N ASN A 212 1.23 -9.38 -23.32
CA ASN A 212 0.53 -10.07 -24.40
C ASN A 212 -0.54 -11.04 -23.83
N GLN A 213 -1.42 -11.54 -24.71
CA GLN A 213 -2.51 -12.42 -24.30
C GLN A 213 -2.04 -13.74 -23.66
N LYS A 214 -0.87 -14.25 -24.04
CA LYS A 214 -0.31 -15.47 -23.45
C LYS A 214 0.13 -15.21 -22.01
N GLU A 215 0.76 -14.08 -21.74
CA GLU A 215 1.17 -13.64 -20.40
C GLU A 215 -0.05 -13.39 -19.50
N ILE A 216 -1.07 -12.69 -20.00
CA ILE A 216 -2.33 -12.48 -19.26
C ILE A 216 -2.99 -13.82 -18.91
N ARG A 217 -2.99 -14.79 -19.85
CA ARG A 217 -3.52 -16.14 -19.58
C ARG A 217 -2.65 -16.91 -18.58
N ASN A 218 -1.34 -16.69 -18.55
CA ASN A 218 -0.45 -17.30 -17.56
C ASN A 218 -0.72 -16.80 -16.13
N LEU A 219 -1.31 -15.62 -15.96
CA LEU A 219 -1.70 -15.11 -14.64
C LEU A 219 -2.99 -15.72 -14.08
N ARG A 220 -3.66 -16.59 -14.85
CA ARG A 220 -4.86 -17.32 -14.41
C ARG A 220 -4.52 -18.32 -13.31
N ILE A 221 -5.56 -18.66 -12.55
CA ILE A 221 -5.44 -19.54 -11.38
C ILE A 221 -4.91 -20.94 -11.71
N SER A 222 -5.32 -21.52 -12.84
CA SER A 222 -4.88 -22.86 -13.26
C SER A 222 -3.37 -22.90 -13.44
N THR A 223 -2.79 -21.88 -14.07
CA THR A 223 -1.35 -21.76 -14.28
C THR A 223 -0.62 -21.55 -12.95
N LYS A 224 -1.14 -20.67 -12.07
CA LYS A 224 -0.56 -20.47 -10.73
C LYS A 224 -0.58 -21.75 -9.89
N LEU A 225 -1.66 -22.54 -9.96
CA LEU A 225 -1.78 -23.83 -9.27
C LEU A 225 -0.81 -24.88 -9.83
N LEU A 226 -0.62 -24.94 -11.15
CA LEU A 226 0.35 -25.85 -11.79
C LEU A 226 1.79 -25.48 -11.43
N ILE A 227 2.11 -24.19 -11.34
CA ILE A 227 3.42 -23.71 -10.86
C ILE A 227 3.62 -24.11 -9.39
N MET A 228 2.61 -23.86 -8.55
CA MET A 228 2.62 -24.25 -7.15
C MET A 228 2.76 -25.76 -6.93
N ALA A 229 2.19 -26.58 -7.81
CA ALA A 229 2.28 -28.04 -7.77
C ALA A 229 3.61 -28.59 -8.36
N GLY A 230 4.51 -27.71 -8.81
CA GLY A 230 5.78 -28.11 -9.43
C GLY A 230 5.65 -28.71 -10.84
N VAL A 231 4.44 -28.71 -11.42
CA VAL A 231 4.15 -29.29 -12.74
C VAL A 231 4.59 -28.36 -13.88
N LEU A 232 4.61 -27.05 -13.62
CA LEU A 232 4.93 -26.03 -14.62
C LEU A 232 6.01 -25.08 -14.09
N HIS A 233 7.13 -24.94 -14.81
CA HIS A 233 8.18 -23.97 -14.47
C HIS A 233 8.13 -22.82 -15.49
N ARG A 234 7.54 -21.69 -15.09
CA ARG A 234 7.46 -20.47 -15.91
C ARG A 234 7.65 -19.24 -15.06
N GLU A 235 8.38 -18.27 -15.58
CA GLU A 235 8.46 -16.93 -15.01
C GLU A 235 7.13 -16.20 -15.24
N LEU A 236 6.59 -15.55 -14.20
CA LEU A 236 5.36 -14.78 -14.28
C LEU A 236 5.73 -13.30 -14.38
N HIS A 237 5.43 -12.70 -15.53
CA HIS A 237 5.51 -11.25 -15.67
C HIS A 237 4.34 -10.62 -14.92
N GLU A 238 4.66 -10.03 -13.76
CA GLU A 238 3.66 -9.37 -12.91
C GLU A 238 3.31 -7.98 -13.44
N SER A 239 2.16 -7.46 -12.99
CA SER A 239 1.71 -6.09 -13.25
C SER A 239 1.15 -5.55 -11.94
N GLY A 240 1.56 -4.32 -11.58
CA GLY A 240 1.05 -3.63 -10.39
C GLY A 240 -0.46 -3.37 -10.48
N TRP A 241 -1.01 -3.32 -11.70
CA TRP A 241 -2.44 -3.21 -11.94
C TRP A 241 -2.92 -4.04 -13.13
N ILE A 242 -3.11 -5.34 -12.87
CA ILE A 242 -3.50 -6.32 -13.88
C ILE A 242 -4.81 -5.99 -14.62
N GLU A 243 -5.80 -5.38 -13.95
CA GLU A 243 -7.04 -4.96 -14.60
C GLU A 243 -6.82 -3.88 -15.66
N GLY A 244 -5.96 -2.90 -15.37
CA GLY A 244 -5.53 -1.89 -16.35
C GLY A 244 -4.80 -2.52 -17.53
N THR A 245 -3.85 -3.42 -17.27
CA THR A 245 -3.15 -4.17 -18.32
C THR A 245 -4.10 -4.95 -19.22
N ILE A 246 -5.09 -5.65 -18.65
CA ILE A 246 -6.07 -6.42 -19.44
C ILE A 246 -6.89 -5.52 -20.35
N VAL A 247 -7.31 -4.35 -19.86
CA VAL A 247 -8.09 -3.39 -20.64
C VAL A 247 -7.24 -2.75 -21.74
N ASN A 248 -5.99 -2.38 -21.44
CA ASN A 248 -5.05 -1.85 -22.43
C ASN A 248 -4.73 -2.86 -23.54
N ALA A 249 -4.58 -4.14 -23.19
CA ALA A 249 -4.35 -5.21 -24.16
C ALA A 249 -5.54 -5.46 -25.12
N GLY A 250 -6.74 -4.94 -24.80
CA GLY A 250 -7.87 -4.85 -25.72
C GLY A 250 -8.61 -6.15 -26.05
N GLU A 251 -7.99 -7.33 -25.92
CA GLU A 251 -8.58 -8.60 -26.32
C GLU A 251 -9.11 -9.43 -25.15
N HIS A 252 -10.27 -10.09 -25.38
CA HIS A 252 -10.94 -10.97 -24.41
C HIS A 252 -11.13 -10.36 -23.01
N ILE A 253 -11.26 -9.03 -22.92
CA ILE A 253 -11.25 -8.23 -21.69
C ILE A 253 -12.12 -8.86 -20.59
N ALA A 254 -13.40 -9.09 -20.88
CA ALA A 254 -14.34 -9.61 -19.89
C ALA A 254 -13.94 -10.99 -19.34
N SER A 255 -13.41 -11.88 -20.19
CA SER A 255 -12.96 -13.22 -19.78
C SER A 255 -11.68 -13.14 -18.94
N ASN A 256 -10.73 -12.30 -19.35
CA ASN A 256 -9.47 -12.10 -18.66
C ASN A 256 -9.67 -11.43 -17.29
N LEU A 257 -10.53 -10.40 -17.20
CA LEU A 257 -10.90 -9.77 -15.91
C LEU A 257 -11.56 -10.77 -14.95
N ARG A 258 -12.47 -11.62 -15.43
CA ARG A 258 -13.05 -12.71 -14.62
C ARG A 258 -11.98 -13.69 -14.14
N GLY A 259 -11.03 -14.04 -15.00
CA GLY A 259 -9.91 -14.91 -14.65
C GLY A 259 -9.01 -14.32 -13.56
N ALA A 260 -8.61 -13.05 -13.71
CA ALA A 260 -7.81 -12.32 -12.73
C ALA A 260 -8.53 -12.22 -11.38
N ARG A 261 -9.82 -11.87 -11.39
CA ARG A 261 -10.66 -11.79 -10.19
C ARG A 261 -10.72 -13.13 -9.43
N ARG A 262 -10.90 -14.25 -10.15
CA ARG A 262 -10.90 -15.60 -9.55
C ARG A 262 -9.55 -15.95 -8.93
N ALA A 263 -8.44 -15.63 -9.62
CA ALA A 263 -7.10 -15.87 -9.11
C ALA A 263 -6.82 -15.08 -7.82
N LYS A 264 -7.15 -13.78 -7.80
CA LYS A 264 -7.06 -12.94 -6.59
C LYS A 264 -7.93 -13.49 -5.46
N TYR A 265 -9.16 -13.90 -5.75
CA TYR A 265 -10.09 -14.42 -4.74
C TYR A 265 -9.54 -15.65 -4.03
N VAL A 266 -9.03 -16.65 -4.77
CA VAL A 266 -8.45 -17.85 -4.15
C VAL A 266 -7.18 -17.52 -3.36
N THR A 267 -6.37 -16.58 -3.85
CA THR A 267 -5.16 -16.14 -3.15
C THR A 267 -5.52 -15.55 -1.78
N TYR A 268 -6.47 -14.63 -1.73
CA TYR A 268 -6.88 -13.99 -0.47
C TYR A 268 -7.69 -14.89 0.44
N LEU A 269 -8.50 -15.81 -0.10
CA LEU A 269 -9.20 -16.83 0.68
C LEU A 269 -8.17 -17.72 1.40
N ARG A 270 -7.16 -18.22 0.68
CA ARG A 270 -6.09 -19.02 1.28
C ARG A 270 -5.33 -18.26 2.37
N LYS A 271 -5.01 -16.98 2.14
CA LYS A 271 -4.33 -16.13 3.14
C LYS A 271 -5.20 -15.93 4.39
N SER A 272 -6.48 -15.61 4.22
CA SER A 272 -7.44 -15.45 5.32
C SER A 272 -7.59 -16.72 6.17
N LEU A 273 -7.67 -17.90 5.54
CA LEU A 273 -7.72 -19.19 6.25
C LEU A 273 -6.45 -19.48 7.05
N LYS A 274 -5.27 -19.13 6.55
CA LYS A 274 -4.01 -19.29 7.30
C LYS A 274 -4.00 -18.44 8.57
N VAL A 275 -4.43 -17.17 8.47
CA VAL A 275 -4.48 -16.24 9.61
C VAL A 275 -5.52 -16.67 10.65
N GLY A 276 -6.65 -17.24 10.23
CA GLY A 276 -7.66 -17.80 11.12
C GLY A 276 -7.11 -18.91 12.01
N LYS A 277 -6.33 -19.84 11.43
CA LYS A 277 -5.72 -20.97 12.17
C LYS A 277 -4.69 -20.53 13.20
N THR A 278 -3.98 -19.42 12.98
CA THR A 278 -2.97 -18.91 13.92
C THR A 278 -3.58 -18.23 15.15
N LYS A 279 -4.90 -17.96 15.17
CA LYS A 279 -5.61 -17.39 16.33
C LYS A 279 -6.19 -18.45 17.27
N GLU A 280 -6.20 -19.73 16.88
CA GLU A 280 -6.73 -20.85 17.69
C GLU A 280 -5.65 -21.58 18.53
N VAL A 281 -4.45 -21.00 18.66
CA VAL A 281 -3.34 -21.51 19.50
C VAL A 281 -2.96 -20.49 20.55
#